data_AF-A0A2C9KVN9-F1
#
_entry.id   AF-A0A2C9KVN9-F1
#
_cell.length_a   1.000
_cell.length_b   1.000
_cell.length_c   1.000
_cell.angle_alpha   90.00
_cell.angle_beta   90.00
_cell.angle_gamma   90.00
#
_symmetry.space_group_name_H-M   'P 1'
#
loop_
_entity.id
_entity.type
_entity.pdbx_description
1 polymer ?
#
loop_
_entity_poly.entity_id
_entity_poly.type
_entity_poly.pdbx_seq_one_letter_code
_entity_poly.pdbx_strand_id
1 'polypeptide(L)'
;MKPERTSTLPAYQRFEYLTEPGTPTLTLPYTYKTLEGVHQSVEQVVSMLHNRSEICTFSKLQTAVQNITRKNFEMKALGQIKTIVPDDYIYRQEKNIPQYGMQLSSNYQLTVEPNLQVEDSTGPLTAEGKPMFSASLLLKRQNVFKKRLLAYLKEHHKKFLASLKIPLNVPDDKITRWHPLFQLDKVPEVIPAELPKPPEVKVYHSAKDVLEKQRGRLNPLVEKALSKVVADSEKEGTTKSQTNNVECSASTSSNQTTATMKGIPPALLAK
;
A
#
# COMPACT_ATOMS: atom_id res chain seq x y z
N MET A 1 -21.53 -9.76 36.87
CA MET A 1 -21.08 -9.79 35.47
C MET A 1 -21.14 -8.38 34.91
N LYS A 2 -19.99 -7.76 34.61
CA LYS A 2 -19.97 -6.48 33.89
C LYS A 2 -20.26 -6.77 32.41
N PRO A 3 -21.16 -6.04 31.75
CA PRO A 3 -21.37 -6.22 30.32
C PRO A 3 -20.06 -5.90 29.60
N GLU A 4 -19.59 -6.85 28.82
CA GLU A 4 -18.48 -6.70 27.89
C GLU A 4 -18.79 -5.49 27.01
N ARG A 5 -17.96 -4.43 27.08
CA ARG A 5 -18.08 -3.32 26.14
C ARG A 5 -17.62 -3.86 24.79
N THR A 6 -18.54 -4.45 24.03
CA THR A 6 -18.34 -4.70 22.61
C THR A 6 -17.90 -3.37 22.02
N SER A 7 -16.69 -3.32 21.43
CA SER A 7 -16.15 -2.13 20.76
C SER A 7 -17.22 -1.60 19.80
N THR A 8 -17.96 -0.59 20.25
CA THR A 8 -19.14 -0.12 19.55
C THR A 8 -18.68 1.01 18.66
N LEU A 9 -18.87 0.85 17.35
CA LEU A 9 -18.57 1.90 16.38
C LEU A 9 -19.20 3.24 16.84
N PRO A 10 -18.57 4.39 16.54
CA PRO A 10 -19.14 5.69 16.86
C PRO A 10 -20.56 5.84 16.33
N ALA A 11 -21.42 6.55 17.07
CA ALA A 11 -22.84 6.71 16.73
C ALA A 11 -23.07 7.31 15.32
N TYR A 12 -22.22 8.26 14.91
CA TYR A 12 -22.31 8.88 13.59
C TYR A 12 -22.05 7.90 12.43
N GLN A 13 -21.30 6.81 12.67
CA GLN A 13 -21.06 5.77 11.66
C GLN A 13 -22.22 4.76 11.65
N ARG A 14 -22.70 4.42 12.85
CA ARG A 14 -23.77 3.43 13.02
C ARG A 14 -25.10 3.92 12.44
N PHE A 15 -25.43 5.18 12.62
CA PHE A 15 -26.76 5.70 12.26
C PHE A 15 -26.74 6.61 11.03
N GLU A 16 -25.62 6.69 10.31
CA GLU A 16 -25.50 7.55 9.11
C GLU A 16 -26.61 7.28 8.10
N TYR A 17 -26.91 6.00 7.85
CA TYR A 17 -27.92 5.58 6.87
C TYR A 17 -29.35 6.01 7.24
N LEU A 18 -29.61 6.32 8.52
CA LEU A 18 -30.91 6.84 8.99
C LEU A 18 -31.03 8.35 8.83
N THR A 19 -29.90 9.04 8.63
CA THR A 19 -29.85 10.51 8.52
C THR A 19 -29.90 11.00 7.09
N GLU A 20 -29.84 10.10 6.10
CA GLU A 20 -29.90 10.52 4.69
C GLU A 20 -31.28 11.11 4.35
N PRO A 21 -31.32 12.36 3.87
CA PRO A 21 -32.57 12.99 3.51
C PRO A 21 -33.14 12.39 2.22
N GLY A 22 -34.47 12.34 2.13
CA GLY A 22 -35.19 11.93 0.92
C GLY A 22 -35.80 10.53 1.02
N THR A 23 -36.21 9.99 -0.13
CA THR A 23 -36.85 8.67 -0.17
C THR A 23 -35.82 7.58 0.15
N PRO A 24 -36.12 6.61 1.05
CA PRO A 24 -35.16 5.55 1.37
C PRO A 24 -34.73 4.77 0.12
N THR A 25 -33.48 4.88 -0.28
CA THR A 25 -32.93 4.17 -1.45
C THR A 25 -32.00 3.04 -1.00
N LEU A 26 -31.29 2.39 -1.93
CA LEU A 26 -30.21 1.46 -1.61
C LEU A 26 -28.97 2.19 -1.12
N THR A 27 -29.05 2.70 0.10
CA THR A 27 -27.97 3.45 0.74
C THR A 27 -26.83 2.51 1.15
N LEU A 28 -25.59 2.97 1.05
CA LEU A 28 -24.41 2.20 1.45
C LEU A 28 -24.10 2.43 2.95
N PRO A 29 -23.62 1.41 3.69
CA PRO A 29 -23.06 1.59 5.02
C PRO A 29 -21.89 2.57 5.05
N TYR A 30 -21.65 3.20 6.21
CA TYR A 30 -20.55 4.16 6.43
C TYR A 30 -19.19 3.63 5.96
N THR A 31 -18.88 2.37 6.27
CA THR A 31 -17.62 1.72 5.90
C THR A 31 -17.45 1.61 4.39
N TYR A 32 -18.54 1.30 3.66
CA TYR A 32 -18.51 1.13 2.20
C TYR A 32 -18.46 2.49 1.50
N LYS A 33 -19.17 3.50 2.02
CA LYS A 33 -19.04 4.90 1.55
C LYS A 33 -17.63 5.45 1.74
N THR A 34 -17.01 5.15 2.90
CA THR A 34 -15.62 5.54 3.15
C THR A 34 -14.68 4.87 2.15
N LEU A 35 -14.90 3.58 1.86
CA LEU A 35 -14.14 2.84 0.86
C LEU A 35 -14.35 3.40 -0.56
N GLU A 36 -15.57 3.80 -0.92
CA GLU A 36 -15.89 4.48 -2.18
C GLU A 36 -15.12 5.82 -2.32
N GLY A 37 -15.09 6.63 -1.26
CA GLY A 37 -14.32 7.89 -1.25
C GLY A 37 -12.81 7.67 -1.34
N VAL A 38 -12.29 6.63 -0.69
CA VAL A 38 -10.89 6.23 -0.82
C VAL A 38 -10.58 5.76 -2.24
N HIS A 39 -11.44 4.93 -2.85
CA HIS A 39 -11.31 4.49 -4.23
C HIS A 39 -11.27 5.68 -5.20
N GLN A 40 -12.17 6.66 -5.05
CA GLN A 40 -12.17 7.86 -5.88
C GLN A 40 -10.84 8.64 -5.78
N SER A 41 -10.27 8.74 -4.58
CA SER A 41 -8.98 9.41 -4.37
C SER A 41 -7.82 8.61 -4.97
N VAL A 42 -7.86 7.28 -4.88
CA VAL A 42 -6.88 6.37 -5.52
C VAL A 42 -6.94 6.52 -7.04
N GLU A 43 -8.13 6.46 -7.63
CA GLU A 43 -8.37 6.65 -9.07
C GLU A 43 -7.80 7.97 -9.59
N GLN A 44 -8.05 9.08 -8.87
CA GLN A 44 -7.53 10.39 -9.24
C GLN A 44 -5.99 10.42 -9.26
N VAL A 45 -5.35 9.87 -8.24
CA VAL A 45 -3.88 9.86 -8.13
C VAL A 45 -3.25 8.93 -9.17
N VAL A 46 -3.81 7.72 -9.34
CA VAL A 46 -3.33 6.75 -10.32
C VAL A 46 -3.50 7.31 -11.74
N SER A 47 -4.64 7.92 -12.06
CA SER A 47 -4.86 8.59 -13.36
C SER A 47 -3.82 9.68 -13.62
N MET A 48 -3.57 10.55 -12.64
CA MET A 48 -2.58 11.62 -12.77
C MET A 48 -1.16 11.07 -13.05
N LEU A 49 -0.71 10.09 -12.27
CA LEU A 49 0.62 9.50 -12.40
C LEU A 49 0.76 8.72 -13.71
N HIS A 50 -0.25 7.92 -14.05
CA HIS A 50 -0.29 7.17 -15.30
C HIS A 50 -0.22 8.09 -16.54
N ASN A 51 -1.05 9.15 -16.57
CA ASN A 51 -1.14 10.03 -17.75
C ASN A 51 0.14 10.81 -18.03
N ARG A 52 0.94 11.09 -16.98
CA ARG A 52 2.27 11.71 -17.12
C ARG A 52 3.41 10.69 -17.19
N SER A 53 3.10 9.41 -17.37
CA SER A 53 4.08 8.33 -17.54
C SER A 53 5.01 8.14 -16.33
N GLU A 54 4.47 8.31 -15.13
CA GLU A 54 5.18 8.12 -13.88
C GLU A 54 4.74 6.84 -13.18
N ILE A 55 5.71 6.05 -12.70
CA ILE A 55 5.43 4.85 -11.91
C ILE A 55 4.75 5.24 -10.60
N CYS A 56 3.53 4.74 -10.41
CA CYS A 56 2.76 4.89 -9.19
C CYS A 56 3.19 3.84 -8.15
N THR A 57 4.11 4.23 -7.26
CA THR A 57 4.47 3.41 -6.10
C THR A 57 3.45 3.59 -4.98
N PHE A 58 3.32 2.58 -4.12
CA PHE A 58 2.42 2.64 -2.98
C PHE A 58 2.73 3.81 -2.04
N SER A 59 4.01 4.14 -1.85
CA SER A 59 4.41 5.30 -1.04
C SER A 59 3.88 6.62 -1.62
N LYS A 60 4.04 6.84 -2.94
CA LYS A 60 3.50 8.03 -3.62
C LYS A 60 1.97 8.07 -3.53
N LEU A 61 1.33 6.93 -3.80
CA LEU A 61 -0.12 6.79 -3.72
C LEU A 61 -0.63 7.09 -2.32
N GLN A 62 0.02 6.54 -1.30
CA GLN A 62 -0.33 6.72 0.10
C GLN A 62 -0.26 8.17 0.52
N THR A 63 0.87 8.84 0.27
CA THR A 63 1.02 10.27 0.61
C THR A 63 -0.04 11.13 -0.10
N ALA A 64 -0.26 10.90 -1.40
CA ALA A 64 -1.23 11.68 -2.17
C ALA A 64 -2.68 11.45 -1.69
N VAL A 65 -3.08 10.20 -1.47
CA VAL A 65 -4.44 9.87 -0.99
C VAL A 65 -4.69 10.40 0.42
N GLN A 66 -3.70 10.32 1.32
CA GLN A 66 -3.82 10.90 2.67
C GLN A 66 -3.94 12.43 2.61
N ASN A 67 -3.23 13.08 1.69
CA ASN A 67 -3.35 14.52 1.48
C ASN A 67 -4.74 14.94 0.97
N ILE A 68 -5.32 14.17 0.05
CA ILE A 68 -6.67 14.44 -0.50
C ILE A 68 -7.75 14.17 0.54
N THR A 69 -7.72 13.00 1.19
CA THR A 69 -8.79 12.54 2.09
C THR A 69 -8.66 13.07 3.51
N ARG A 70 -7.48 13.57 3.91
CA ARG A 70 -7.12 13.92 5.28
C ARG A 70 -7.35 12.77 6.28
N LYS A 71 -7.26 11.53 5.80
CA LYS A 71 -7.43 10.29 6.57
C LYS A 71 -6.26 9.35 6.30
N ASN A 72 -6.00 8.43 7.24
CA ASN A 72 -5.00 7.39 7.05
C ASN A 72 -5.38 6.46 5.89
N PHE A 73 -4.41 6.18 5.05
CA PHE A 73 -4.51 5.21 3.97
C PHE A 73 -3.45 4.14 4.15
N GLU A 74 -3.89 2.88 4.14
CA GLU A 74 -3.06 1.70 4.41
C GLU A 74 -3.23 0.65 3.30
N MET A 75 -2.32 -0.32 3.26
CA MET A 75 -2.40 -1.44 2.31
C MET A 75 -3.71 -2.23 2.45
N LYS A 76 -4.32 -2.27 3.65
CA LYS A 76 -5.63 -2.88 3.88
C LYS A 76 -6.69 -2.29 2.94
N ALA A 77 -6.77 -0.96 2.85
CA ALA A 77 -7.77 -0.29 2.00
C ALA A 77 -7.54 -0.59 0.51
N LEU A 78 -6.28 -0.67 0.08
CA LEU A 78 -5.93 -1.05 -1.29
C LEU A 78 -6.31 -2.52 -1.58
N GLY A 79 -6.11 -3.42 -0.61
CA GLY A 79 -6.58 -4.80 -0.70
C GLY A 79 -8.10 -4.92 -0.75
N GLN A 80 -8.83 -4.07 0.01
CA GLN A 80 -10.29 -4.01 -0.06
C GLN A 80 -10.79 -3.54 -1.42
N ILE A 81 -10.13 -2.54 -2.01
CA ILE A 81 -10.41 -2.09 -3.38
C ILE A 81 -10.22 -3.25 -4.37
N LYS A 82 -9.09 -3.96 -4.26
CA LYS A 82 -8.81 -5.14 -5.10
C LYS A 82 -9.88 -6.23 -4.97
N THR A 83 -10.47 -6.43 -3.79
CA THR A 83 -11.57 -7.40 -3.62
C THR A 83 -12.81 -7.02 -4.43
N ILE A 84 -13.16 -5.73 -4.49
CA ILE A 84 -14.34 -5.25 -5.21
C ILE A 84 -14.07 -5.19 -6.71
N VAL A 85 -12.90 -4.69 -7.12
CA VAL A 85 -12.49 -4.53 -8.52
C VAL A 85 -11.13 -5.20 -8.76
N PRO A 86 -11.07 -6.54 -8.85
CA PRO A 86 -9.81 -7.27 -9.06
C PRO A 86 -9.13 -6.97 -10.40
N ASP A 87 -9.91 -6.62 -11.43
CA ASP A 87 -9.45 -6.49 -12.82
C ASP A 87 -8.93 -5.09 -13.16
N ASP A 88 -9.16 -4.13 -12.27
CA ASP A 88 -9.03 -2.69 -12.48
C ASP A 88 -7.58 -2.19 -12.36
N TYR A 89 -6.75 -2.93 -11.62
CA TYR A 89 -5.36 -2.58 -11.36
C TYR A 89 -4.45 -3.80 -11.48
N ILE A 90 -3.23 -3.53 -11.94
CA ILE A 90 -2.13 -4.47 -11.94
C ILE A 90 -1.19 -4.08 -10.80
N TYR A 91 -1.03 -5.00 -9.85
CA TYR A 91 -0.15 -4.83 -8.70
C TYR A 91 1.15 -5.59 -8.93
N ARG A 92 2.30 -4.94 -8.77
CA ARG A 92 3.62 -5.58 -8.92
C ARG A 92 4.56 -5.21 -7.79
N GLN A 93 5.60 -6.03 -7.60
CA GLN A 93 6.73 -5.73 -6.74
C GLN A 93 7.94 -5.44 -7.62
N GLU A 94 8.38 -4.19 -7.61
CA GLU A 94 9.46 -3.72 -8.47
C GLU A 94 10.65 -3.23 -7.63
N LYS A 95 11.85 -3.43 -8.16
CA LYS A 95 13.13 -2.96 -7.60
C LYS A 95 13.68 -1.84 -8.46
N ASN A 96 14.61 -1.06 -7.90
CA ASN A 96 15.38 -0.07 -8.66
C ASN A 96 14.51 1.03 -9.29
N ILE A 97 13.37 1.34 -8.67
CA ILE A 97 12.50 2.42 -9.13
C ILE A 97 13.24 3.75 -8.91
N PRO A 98 13.39 4.59 -9.95
CA PRO A 98 14.07 5.87 -9.82
C PRO A 98 13.26 6.79 -8.88
N GLN A 99 13.91 7.23 -7.81
CA GLN A 99 13.37 8.24 -6.90
C GLN A 99 14.10 9.56 -7.16
N TYR A 100 13.33 10.64 -7.34
CA TYR A 100 13.90 11.95 -7.64
C TYR A 100 14.85 12.39 -6.52
N GLY A 101 16.11 12.68 -6.88
CA GLY A 101 17.13 13.15 -5.94
C GLY A 101 17.66 12.09 -4.96
N MET A 102 17.32 10.81 -5.12
CA MET A 102 17.80 9.72 -4.26
C MET A 102 18.50 8.62 -5.06
N GLN A 103 19.45 7.94 -4.41
CA GLN A 103 20.07 6.73 -4.96
C GLN A 103 19.00 5.66 -5.18
N LEU A 104 19.16 4.82 -6.21
CA LEU A 104 18.20 3.75 -6.51
C LEU A 104 18.03 2.86 -5.28
N SER A 105 16.79 2.73 -4.79
CA SER A 105 16.50 1.85 -3.67
C SER A 105 16.60 0.39 -4.11
N SER A 106 17.45 -0.38 -3.45
CA SER A 106 17.57 -1.83 -3.67
C SER A 106 16.38 -2.63 -3.12
N ASN A 107 15.51 -1.98 -2.34
CA ASN A 107 14.31 -2.57 -1.74
C ASN A 107 13.17 -2.69 -2.76
N TYR A 108 12.36 -3.74 -2.61
CA TYR A 108 11.12 -3.89 -3.39
C TYR A 108 10.09 -2.85 -2.93
N GLN A 109 9.38 -2.26 -3.89
CA GLN A 109 8.22 -1.42 -3.62
C GLN A 109 7.01 -1.93 -4.42
N LEU A 110 5.85 -1.87 -3.79
CA LEU A 110 4.58 -2.17 -4.44
C LEU A 110 4.26 -1.06 -5.45
N THR A 111 4.00 -1.43 -6.70
CA THR A 111 3.54 -0.53 -7.76
C THR A 111 2.09 -0.85 -8.13
N VAL A 112 1.34 0.19 -8.51
CA VAL A 112 -0.06 0.12 -8.91
C VAL A 112 -0.20 0.72 -10.30
N GLU A 113 -0.54 -0.09 -11.28
CA GLU A 113 -0.80 0.36 -12.66
C GLU A 113 -2.29 0.18 -12.97
N PRO A 114 -2.97 1.16 -13.60
CA PRO A 114 -4.34 0.96 -14.03
C PRO A 114 -4.37 -0.02 -15.21
N ASN A 115 -5.27 -1.00 -15.16
CA ASN A 115 -5.49 -1.91 -16.27
C ASN A 115 -6.44 -1.27 -17.29
N LEU A 116 -5.88 -0.61 -18.31
CA LEU A 116 -6.65 0.07 -19.34
C LEU A 116 -6.70 -0.80 -20.59
N GLN A 117 -7.86 -1.39 -20.90
CA GLN A 117 -8.03 -2.16 -22.13
C GLN A 117 -8.16 -1.22 -23.34
N VAL A 118 -7.80 -1.73 -24.53
CA VAL A 118 -7.87 -0.97 -25.79
C VAL A 118 -9.30 -0.49 -26.07
N GLU A 119 -10.31 -1.26 -25.68
CA GLU A 119 -11.72 -0.92 -25.89
C GLU A 119 -12.21 0.23 -24.97
N ASP A 120 -11.53 0.44 -23.84
CA ASP A 120 -11.78 1.56 -22.94
C ASP A 120 -11.08 2.85 -23.41
N SER A 121 -10.25 2.75 -24.45
CA SER A 121 -9.32 3.78 -24.90
C SER A 121 -9.76 4.53 -26.17
N THR A 122 -11.04 4.89 -26.26
CA THR A 122 -11.54 5.82 -27.30
C THR A 122 -10.98 7.25 -27.18
N GLY A 123 -10.16 7.51 -26.16
CA GLY A 123 -9.55 8.78 -25.87
C GLY A 123 -8.12 8.95 -26.42
N PRO A 124 -7.46 10.08 -26.08
CA PRO A 124 -6.07 10.33 -26.47
C PRO A 124 -5.13 9.26 -25.93
N LEU A 125 -3.94 9.15 -26.53
CA LEU A 125 -2.84 8.35 -25.98
C LEU A 125 -1.94 9.23 -25.11
N THR A 126 -1.24 8.63 -24.16
CA THR A 126 -0.15 9.27 -23.42
C THR A 126 1.06 9.48 -24.34
N ALA A 127 2.06 10.23 -23.87
CA ALA A 127 3.32 10.43 -24.59
C ALA A 127 4.05 9.12 -24.92
N GLU A 128 3.83 8.07 -24.12
CA GLU A 128 4.38 6.72 -24.32
C GLU A 128 3.53 5.84 -25.25
N GLY A 129 2.45 6.37 -25.84
CA GLY A 129 1.52 5.62 -26.69
C GLY A 129 0.57 4.69 -25.90
N LYS A 130 0.50 4.81 -24.57
CA LYS A 130 -0.44 4.05 -23.74
C LYS A 130 -1.83 4.72 -23.74
N PRO A 131 -2.93 3.97 -23.55
CA PRO A 131 -4.26 4.54 -23.35
C PRO A 131 -4.29 5.63 -22.28
N MET A 132 -4.81 6.83 -22.57
CA MET A 132 -4.96 7.84 -21.51
C MET A 132 -6.07 7.44 -20.54
N PHE A 133 -5.81 7.59 -19.25
CA PHE A 133 -6.81 7.46 -18.20
C PHE A 133 -7.69 8.71 -18.16
N SER A 134 -8.73 8.73 -19.01
CA SER A 134 -9.61 9.89 -19.21
C SER A 134 -10.64 10.11 -18.10
N ALA A 135 -11.24 11.30 -18.04
CA ALA A 135 -12.30 11.62 -17.08
C ALA A 135 -13.55 10.74 -17.26
N SER A 136 -13.92 10.41 -18.50
CA SER A 136 -15.04 9.50 -18.76
C SER A 136 -14.77 8.09 -18.23
N LEU A 137 -13.52 7.64 -18.31
CA LEU A 137 -13.12 6.34 -17.77
C LEU A 137 -13.12 6.33 -16.24
N LEU A 138 -12.66 7.40 -15.59
CA LEU A 138 -12.78 7.58 -14.14
C LEU A 138 -14.23 7.46 -13.67
N LEU A 139 -15.16 8.14 -14.34
CA LEU A 139 -16.59 8.05 -14.03
C LEU A 139 -17.14 6.65 -14.29
N LYS A 140 -16.73 5.98 -15.38
CA LYS A 140 -17.13 4.60 -15.67
C LYS A 140 -16.67 3.65 -14.55
N ARG A 141 -15.40 3.71 -14.17
CA ARG A 141 -14.82 2.86 -13.10
C ARG A 141 -15.44 3.16 -11.74
N GLN A 142 -15.68 4.42 -11.41
CA GLN A 142 -16.40 4.80 -10.20
C GLN A 142 -17.81 4.19 -10.15
N ASN A 143 -18.55 4.24 -11.26
CA ASN A 143 -19.88 3.64 -11.34
C ASN A 143 -19.83 2.11 -11.23
N VAL A 144 -18.84 1.46 -11.85
CA VAL A 144 -18.62 0.01 -11.73
C VAL A 144 -18.31 -0.36 -10.28
N PHE A 145 -17.41 0.37 -9.63
CA PHE A 145 -17.04 0.15 -8.23
C PHE A 145 -18.27 0.24 -7.31
N LYS A 146 -19.07 1.31 -7.44
CA LYS A 146 -20.31 1.50 -6.69
C LYS A 146 -21.31 0.37 -6.91
N LYS A 147 -21.50 -0.06 -8.17
CA LYS A 147 -22.38 -1.19 -8.51
C LYS A 147 -21.90 -2.50 -7.88
N ARG A 148 -20.59 -2.77 -7.91
CA ARG A 148 -19.99 -3.96 -7.29
C ARG A 148 -20.10 -3.94 -5.77
N LEU A 149 -19.89 -2.79 -5.11
CA LEU A 149 -20.15 -2.61 -3.68
C LEU A 149 -21.62 -2.88 -3.32
N LEU A 150 -22.56 -2.37 -4.12
CA LEU A 150 -23.98 -2.64 -3.92
C LEU A 150 -24.30 -4.12 -4.10
N ALA A 151 -23.73 -4.80 -5.09
CA ALA A 151 -23.90 -6.24 -5.28
C ALA A 151 -23.37 -7.03 -4.07
N TYR A 152 -22.19 -6.66 -3.56
CA TYR A 152 -21.62 -7.24 -2.34
C TYR A 152 -22.55 -7.08 -1.14
N LEU A 153 -23.15 -5.90 -0.97
CA LEU A 153 -24.13 -5.65 0.10
C LEU A 153 -25.45 -6.40 -0.10
N LYS A 154 -25.92 -6.55 -1.34
CA LYS A 154 -27.10 -7.36 -1.68
C LYS A 154 -26.92 -8.82 -1.27
N GLU A 155 -25.70 -9.37 -1.35
CA GLU A 155 -25.43 -10.73 -0.87
C GLU A 155 -25.67 -10.86 0.64
N HIS A 156 -25.18 -9.89 1.43
CA HIS A 156 -25.44 -9.85 2.88
C HIS A 156 -26.93 -9.66 3.19
N HIS A 157 -27.61 -8.81 2.43
CA HIS A 157 -29.05 -8.60 2.56
C HIS A 157 -29.84 -9.87 2.22
N LYS A 158 -29.47 -10.59 1.17
CA LYS A 158 -30.09 -11.87 0.78
C LYS A 158 -29.94 -12.93 1.88
N LYS A 159 -28.74 -13.05 2.47
CA LYS A 159 -28.50 -13.92 3.63
C LYS A 159 -29.39 -13.53 4.82
N PHE A 160 -29.54 -12.23 5.07
CA PHE A 160 -30.44 -11.72 6.11
C PHE A 160 -31.91 -12.05 5.82
N LEU A 161 -32.40 -11.82 4.60
CA LEU A 161 -33.78 -12.12 4.22
C LEU A 161 -34.13 -13.60 4.39
N ALA A 162 -33.19 -14.50 4.07
CA ALA A 162 -33.34 -15.94 4.28
C ALA A 162 -33.37 -16.33 5.78
N SER A 163 -32.77 -15.52 6.66
CA SER A 163 -32.72 -15.76 8.11
C SER A 163 -33.95 -15.29 8.88
N LEU A 164 -34.87 -14.57 8.22
CA LEU A 164 -36.09 -14.07 8.86
C LEU A 164 -37.03 -15.23 9.23
N LYS A 165 -37.89 -15.01 10.24
CA LYS A 165 -38.91 -15.99 10.68
C LYS A 165 -39.77 -16.48 9.51
N ILE A 166 -40.05 -15.59 8.56
CA ILE A 166 -40.65 -15.89 7.27
C ILE A 166 -39.55 -15.60 6.23
N PRO A 167 -38.94 -16.64 5.64
CA PRO A 167 -37.90 -16.45 4.64
C PRO A 167 -38.43 -15.66 3.45
N LEU A 168 -37.75 -14.57 3.11
CA LEU A 168 -38.06 -13.77 1.93
C LEU A 168 -37.00 -14.02 0.86
N ASN A 169 -37.44 -14.16 -0.39
CA ASN A 169 -36.55 -14.26 -1.54
C ASN A 169 -36.95 -13.20 -2.56
N VAL A 170 -36.10 -12.20 -2.74
CA VAL A 170 -36.31 -11.11 -3.69
C VAL A 170 -35.12 -11.10 -4.66
N PRO A 171 -35.35 -11.17 -5.98
CA PRO A 171 -34.27 -11.08 -6.96
C PRO A 171 -33.52 -9.75 -6.86
N ASP A 172 -32.20 -9.79 -6.96
CA ASP A 172 -31.30 -8.66 -6.79
C ASP A 172 -31.65 -7.45 -7.67
N ASP A 173 -32.12 -7.68 -8.89
CA ASP A 173 -32.48 -6.63 -9.87
C ASP A 173 -33.77 -5.87 -9.50
N LYS A 174 -34.62 -6.47 -8.66
CA LYS A 174 -35.90 -5.89 -8.24
C LYS A 174 -35.83 -5.19 -6.88
N ILE A 175 -34.73 -5.33 -6.14
CA ILE A 175 -34.55 -4.68 -4.85
C ILE A 175 -34.37 -3.17 -5.10
N THR A 176 -35.30 -2.37 -4.58
CA THR A 176 -35.25 -0.90 -4.66
C THR A 176 -34.87 -0.25 -3.32
N ARG A 177 -35.07 -0.96 -2.21
CA ARG A 177 -34.84 -0.50 -0.83
C ARG A 177 -34.43 -1.68 0.06
N TRP A 178 -33.68 -1.38 1.12
CA TRP A 178 -33.35 -2.38 2.13
C TRP A 178 -34.56 -2.74 2.99
N HIS A 179 -34.56 -3.95 3.53
CA HIS A 179 -35.58 -4.37 4.49
C HIS A 179 -35.47 -3.51 5.76
N PRO A 180 -36.57 -3.05 6.39
CA PRO A 180 -36.50 -2.10 7.52
C PRO A 180 -35.69 -2.60 8.73
N LEU A 181 -35.68 -3.91 8.95
CA LEU A 181 -34.90 -4.55 10.03
C LEU A 181 -33.47 -4.91 9.63
N PHE A 182 -33.05 -4.64 8.40
CA PHE A 182 -31.69 -4.90 7.95
C PHE A 182 -30.74 -3.84 8.49
N GLN A 183 -29.85 -4.25 9.39
CA GLN A 183 -28.94 -3.36 10.11
C GLN A 183 -27.66 -3.12 9.29
N LEU A 184 -27.61 -2.00 8.56
CA LEU A 184 -26.47 -1.63 7.72
C LEU A 184 -25.17 -1.40 8.52
N ASP A 185 -25.27 -1.05 9.80
CA ASP A 185 -24.13 -0.85 10.71
C ASP A 185 -23.44 -2.14 11.14
N LYS A 186 -24.12 -3.29 11.02
CA LYS A 186 -23.58 -4.61 11.38
C LYS A 186 -23.03 -5.38 10.18
N VAL A 187 -23.08 -4.78 9.00
CA VAL A 187 -22.56 -5.42 7.79
C VAL A 187 -21.04 -5.54 7.93
N PRO A 188 -20.46 -6.73 7.70
CA PRO A 188 -19.01 -6.92 7.76
C PRO A 188 -18.27 -5.99 6.80
N GLU A 189 -17.08 -5.54 7.22
CA GLU A 189 -16.16 -4.86 6.33
C GLU A 189 -15.75 -5.76 5.16
N VAL A 190 -15.44 -5.15 4.02
CA VAL A 190 -14.88 -5.86 2.87
C VAL A 190 -13.57 -6.51 3.31
N ILE A 191 -13.43 -7.81 3.04
CA ILE A 191 -12.21 -8.55 3.37
C ILE A 191 -11.12 -8.12 2.36
N PRO A 192 -9.94 -7.67 2.81
CA PRO A 192 -8.87 -7.25 1.91
C PRO A 192 -8.29 -8.43 1.14
N ALA A 193 -8.22 -8.32 -0.19
CA ALA A 193 -7.52 -9.29 -1.03
C ALA A 193 -6.01 -9.21 -0.83
N GLU A 194 -5.33 -10.33 -1.01
CA GLU A 194 -3.88 -10.38 -0.89
C GLU A 194 -3.21 -9.55 -1.99
N LEU A 195 -2.29 -8.68 -1.57
CA LEU A 195 -1.42 -7.91 -2.45
C LEU A 195 -0.09 -8.65 -2.64
N PRO A 196 0.59 -8.50 -3.78
CA PRO A 196 1.86 -9.17 -4.03
C PRO A 196 2.89 -8.74 -2.98
N LYS A 197 3.49 -9.72 -2.31
CA LYS A 197 4.53 -9.50 -1.31
C LYS A 197 5.90 -9.49 -1.98
N PRO A 198 6.88 -8.74 -1.46
CA PRO A 198 8.26 -8.86 -1.92
C PRO A 198 8.71 -10.32 -1.88
N PRO A 199 9.43 -10.82 -2.91
CA PRO A 199 9.96 -12.17 -2.86
C PRO A 199 10.95 -12.30 -1.70
N GLU A 200 10.93 -13.43 -1.01
CA GLU A 200 11.83 -13.72 0.11
C GLU A 200 13.27 -13.84 -0.41
N VAL A 201 14.05 -12.77 -0.26
CA VAL A 201 15.48 -12.80 -0.56
C VAL A 201 16.20 -13.33 0.68
N LYS A 202 16.73 -14.55 0.60
CA LYS A 202 17.65 -15.08 1.61
C LYS A 202 18.97 -14.31 1.50
N VAL A 203 19.18 -13.36 2.40
CA VAL A 203 20.44 -12.63 2.49
C VAL A 203 21.41 -13.51 3.26
N TYR A 204 22.55 -13.80 2.64
CA TYR A 204 23.66 -14.52 3.27
C TYR A 204 24.76 -13.52 3.58
N HIS A 205 25.23 -13.50 4.82
CA HIS A 205 26.21 -12.50 5.28
C HIS A 205 27.66 -13.02 5.27
N SER A 206 27.87 -14.28 4.94
CA SER A 206 29.20 -14.89 4.88
C SER A 206 29.26 -15.96 3.78
N ALA A 207 30.45 -16.13 3.17
CA ALA A 207 30.72 -17.20 2.23
C ALA A 207 30.45 -18.59 2.85
N LYS A 208 30.64 -18.74 4.17
CA LYS A 208 30.31 -19.97 4.91
C LYS A 208 28.81 -20.24 4.94
N ASP A 209 28.01 -19.21 5.22
CA ASP A 209 26.54 -19.28 5.26
C ASP A 209 25.95 -19.58 3.86
N VAL A 210 26.55 -19.01 2.81
CA VAL A 210 26.21 -19.34 1.41
C VAL A 210 26.48 -20.80 1.12
N LEU A 211 27.68 -21.30 1.44
CA LEU A 211 28.05 -22.69 1.19
C LEU A 211 27.18 -23.67 1.98
N GLU A 212 26.88 -23.39 3.24
CA GLU A 212 26.09 -24.28 4.09
C GLU A 212 24.65 -24.42 3.59
N LYS A 213 24.03 -23.31 3.17
CA LYS A 213 22.63 -23.29 2.74
C LYS A 213 22.42 -23.57 1.26
N GLN A 214 23.43 -23.41 0.40
CA GLN A 214 23.31 -23.56 -1.06
C GLN A 214 24.25 -24.60 -1.67
N ARG A 215 24.94 -25.42 -0.85
CA ARG A 215 25.82 -26.51 -1.33
C ARG A 215 25.13 -27.37 -2.39
N GLY A 216 25.83 -27.66 -3.50
CA GLY A 216 25.30 -28.50 -4.58
C GLY A 216 24.20 -27.86 -5.46
N ARG A 217 23.74 -26.65 -5.13
CA ARG A 217 22.88 -25.83 -6.03
C ARG A 217 23.66 -24.77 -6.80
N LEU A 218 24.88 -24.46 -6.35
CA LEU A 218 25.75 -23.48 -6.98
C LEU A 218 26.54 -24.11 -8.14
N ASN A 219 26.98 -23.29 -9.08
CA ASN A 219 27.94 -23.72 -10.10
C ASN A 219 29.23 -24.20 -9.39
N PRO A 220 29.80 -25.38 -9.75
CA PRO A 220 30.97 -25.95 -9.08
C PRO A 220 32.19 -25.01 -9.03
N LEU A 221 32.32 -24.11 -10.01
CA LEU A 221 33.38 -23.09 -10.00
C LEU A 221 33.18 -22.07 -8.87
N VAL A 222 31.93 -21.63 -8.65
CA VAL A 222 31.55 -20.66 -7.62
C VAL A 222 31.66 -21.30 -6.24
N GLU A 223 31.24 -22.55 -6.07
CA GLU A 223 31.37 -23.29 -4.82
C GLU A 223 32.85 -23.42 -4.39
N LYS A 224 33.73 -23.80 -5.33
CA LYS A 224 35.17 -23.90 -5.09
C LYS A 224 35.83 -22.55 -4.77
N ALA A 225 35.36 -21.47 -5.41
CA ALA A 225 35.83 -20.12 -5.11
C ALA A 225 35.43 -19.68 -3.70
N LEU A 226 34.16 -19.88 -3.32
CA LEU A 226 33.67 -19.56 -1.98
C LEU A 226 34.37 -20.39 -0.89
N SER A 227 34.66 -21.67 -1.14
CA SER A 227 35.37 -22.50 -0.15
C SER A 227 36.80 -22.03 0.11
N LYS A 228 37.47 -21.45 -0.90
CA LYS A 228 38.78 -20.83 -0.71
C LYS A 228 38.68 -19.57 0.13
N VAL A 229 37.70 -18.71 -0.15
CA VAL A 229 37.45 -17.48 0.64
C VAL A 229 37.18 -17.82 2.12
N VAL A 230 36.41 -18.88 2.39
CA VAL A 230 36.19 -19.36 3.77
C VAL A 230 37.51 -19.84 4.38
N ALA A 231 38.27 -20.69 3.70
CA ALA A 231 39.55 -21.19 4.21
C ALA A 231 40.58 -20.08 4.46
N ASP A 232 40.60 -19.04 3.63
CA ASP A 232 41.51 -17.90 3.80
C ASP A 232 41.05 -17.00 4.95
N SER A 233 39.74 -16.81 5.14
CA SER A 233 39.21 -16.10 6.32
C SER A 233 39.48 -16.83 7.64
N GLU A 234 39.51 -18.17 7.65
CA GLU A 234 39.88 -18.98 8.82
C GLU A 234 41.40 -18.92 9.10
N LYS A 235 42.23 -18.79 8.06
CA LYS A 235 43.69 -18.60 8.20
C LYS A 235 44.05 -17.21 8.72
N GLU A 236 43.36 -16.15 8.28
CA GLU A 236 43.56 -14.79 8.78
C GLU A 236 43.05 -14.61 10.23
N GLY A 237 41.99 -15.31 10.63
CA GLY A 237 41.47 -15.32 12.01
C GLY A 237 42.43 -15.90 13.06
N THR A 238 43.46 -16.65 12.64
CA THR A 238 44.48 -17.22 13.54
C THR A 238 45.67 -16.27 13.75
N THR A 239 45.70 -15.12 13.06
CA THR A 239 46.78 -14.12 13.17
C THR A 239 46.24 -12.71 13.42
N LYS A 240 45.43 -12.53 14.48
CA LYS A 240 45.29 -11.24 15.21
C LYS A 240 44.50 -11.43 16.51
N SER A 241 45.26 -11.71 17.57
CA SER A 241 44.87 -11.44 18.95
C SER A 241 46.14 -11.09 19.73
N GLN A 242 46.61 -9.86 19.56
CA GLN A 242 47.22 -9.10 20.66
C GLN A 242 46.61 -7.70 20.67
N THR A 243 45.96 -7.45 21.80
CA THR A 243 45.55 -6.20 22.42
C THR A 243 46.56 -5.06 22.26
N ASN A 244 46.06 -3.85 22.02
CA ASN A 244 46.54 -2.65 22.70
C ASN A 244 45.34 -1.74 22.98
N ASN A 245 44.81 -1.88 24.20
CA ASN A 245 44.00 -0.87 24.84
C ASN A 245 45.00 -0.04 25.65
N VAL A 246 45.32 1.18 25.19
CA VAL A 246 45.97 2.19 26.02
C VAL A 246 44.97 3.33 26.13
N GLU A 247 44.34 3.37 27.29
CA GLU A 247 43.64 4.54 27.79
C GLU A 247 44.55 5.12 28.89
N CYS A 248 44.96 6.38 28.76
CA CYS A 248 45.39 7.17 29.91
C CYS A 248 45.29 8.67 29.62
N SER A 249 44.22 9.25 30.15
CA SER A 249 44.24 10.43 31.02
C SER A 249 44.64 11.79 30.44
N ALA A 250 43.61 12.62 30.30
CA ALA A 250 43.48 13.95 30.88
C ALA A 250 44.68 14.92 30.84
N SER A 251 44.53 15.98 30.06
CA SER A 251 44.77 17.33 30.57
C SER A 251 43.77 18.33 29.99
N THR A 252 43.05 18.94 30.93
CA THR A 252 42.15 20.07 30.76
C THR A 252 42.94 21.30 30.37
N SER A 253 42.50 22.05 29.36
CA SER A 253 42.81 23.47 29.21
C SER A 253 41.68 24.13 28.42
N SER A 254 40.87 24.87 29.16
CA SER A 254 39.87 25.81 28.68
C SER A 254 40.46 26.80 27.68
N ASN A 255 39.76 27.05 26.57
CA ASN A 255 39.45 28.42 26.18
C ASN A 255 38.21 28.48 25.27
N GLN A 256 37.28 29.32 25.69
CA GLN A 256 36.11 29.75 24.96
C GLN A 256 36.55 30.49 23.69
N THR A 257 35.85 30.31 22.56
CA THR A 257 35.13 31.37 21.82
C THR A 257 34.77 30.93 20.40
N THR A 258 33.47 31.06 20.11
CA THR A 258 32.82 31.39 18.83
C THR A 258 33.10 30.56 17.57
N ALA A 259 31.99 29.98 17.08
CA ALA A 259 31.76 29.41 15.77
C ALA A 259 32.31 30.21 14.59
N THR A 260 32.86 29.54 13.58
CA THR A 260 32.52 29.83 12.18
C THR A 260 32.77 28.63 11.27
N MET A 261 31.76 28.29 10.48
CA MET A 261 31.75 27.18 9.52
C MET A 261 32.74 27.41 8.38
N LYS A 262 33.48 26.37 8.02
CA LYS A 262 34.40 26.35 6.89
C LYS A 262 33.60 26.19 5.61
N GLY A 263 33.49 27.25 4.80
CA GLY A 263 32.88 27.16 3.46
C GLY A 263 32.20 28.41 2.90
N ILE A 264 32.14 29.53 3.62
CA ILE A 264 31.50 30.76 3.09
C ILE A 264 32.58 31.73 2.59
N PRO A 265 32.49 32.22 1.34
CA PRO A 265 33.41 33.23 0.82
C PRO A 265 33.24 34.58 1.56
N PRO A 266 34.34 35.29 1.87
CA PRO A 266 34.36 36.45 2.76
C PRO A 266 33.59 37.69 2.25
N ALA A 267 33.11 37.69 1.02
CA ALA A 267 32.32 38.78 0.43
C ALA A 267 30.91 38.93 1.03
N LEU A 268 30.39 37.90 1.71
CA LEU A 268 29.03 37.90 2.29
C LEU A 268 28.98 38.28 3.78
N LEU A 269 30.12 38.55 4.41
CA LEU A 269 30.21 38.94 5.82
C LEU A 269 30.42 40.45 6.03
N ALA A 270 30.45 41.24 4.95
CA ALA A 270 30.50 42.69 5.02
C ALA A 270 29.08 43.28 4.89
N LYS A 271 28.53 43.57 6.08
CA LYS A 271 27.41 44.46 6.45
C LYS A 271 26.30 44.76 5.43
#